data_AF-A0A9E5B1B3-F1
#
_entry.id   AF-A0A9E5B1B3-F1
#
_cell.length_a   1.000
_cell.length_b   1.000
_cell.length_c   1.000
_cell.angle_alpha   90.00
_cell.angle_beta   90.00
_cell.angle_gamma   90.00
#
_symmetry.space_group_name_H-M   'P 1'
#
loop_
_entity.id
_entity.type
_entity.pdbx_description
1 polymer ?
#
loop_
_entity_poly.entity_id
_entity_poly.type
_entity_poly.pdbx_seq_one_letter_code
_entity_poly.pdbx_strand_id
1 'polypeptide(L)' 'RVAGTGKPGKDGIGGDPLRAGLNRPHGVFVAADGTLYITDSYNHRVLKIVH' A
#
# COMPACT_ATOMS: atom_id res chain seq x y z
N ARG A 1 6.78 3.67 -10.05
CA ARG A 1 6.55 3.39 -8.61
C ARG A 1 5.06 3.52 -8.36
N VAL A 2 4.47 2.67 -7.54
CA VAL A 2 3.01 2.67 -7.31
C VAL A 2 2.63 2.93 -5.86
N ALA A 3 3.52 2.60 -4.91
CA ALA A 3 3.37 2.92 -3.49
C ALA A 3 4.72 2.85 -2.78
N GLY A 4 4.79 3.42 -1.58
CA GLY A 4 5.90 3.19 -0.65
C GLY A 4 6.95 4.29 -0.61
N THR A 5 7.36 4.64 0.61
CA THR A 5 8.50 5.54 0.89
C THR A 5 9.81 4.80 1.17
N GLY A 6 9.76 3.48 1.37
CA GLY A 6 10.87 2.67 1.87
C GLY A 6 11.07 2.74 3.38
N LYS A 7 10.25 3.50 4.11
CA LYS A 7 10.23 3.56 5.58
C LYS A 7 8.95 2.94 6.13
N PRO A 8 9.01 2.16 7.22
CA PRO A 8 7.81 1.64 7.89
C PRO A 8 7.02 2.79 8.55
N GLY A 9 5.71 2.63 8.65
CA GLY A 9 4.83 3.61 9.29
C GLY A 9 3.43 3.63 8.70
N LYS A 10 2.64 4.62 9.11
CA LYS A 10 1.27 4.82 8.61
C LYS A 10 1.08 6.15 7.87
N ASP A 11 2.18 6.85 7.58
CA ASP A 11 2.14 8.12 6.86
C ASP A 11 1.59 7.93 5.45
N GLY A 12 0.98 8.97 4.89
CA GLY A 12 0.49 8.98 3.50
C GLY A 12 -0.74 8.14 3.20
N ILE A 13 -1.32 7.44 4.19
CA ILE A 13 -2.54 6.64 4.00
C ILE A 13 -3.75 7.54 3.78
N GLY A 14 -4.53 7.21 2.75
CA GLY A 14 -5.65 8.03 2.28
C GLY A 14 -5.25 9.20 1.38
N GLY A 15 -3.95 9.38 1.12
CA GLY A 15 -3.41 10.37 0.19
C GLY A 15 -2.57 9.72 -0.91
N ASP A 16 -1.50 10.40 -1.32
CA ASP A 16 -0.56 9.90 -2.33
C ASP A 16 0.05 8.54 -1.91
N PRO A 17 -0.22 7.46 -2.65
CA PRO A 17 0.35 6.13 -2.38
C PRO A 17 1.89 6.13 -2.31
N LEU A 18 2.56 7.03 -3.03
CA LEU A 18 4.03 7.15 -3.00
C LEU A 18 4.55 7.67 -1.65
N ARG A 19 3.67 8.24 -0.83
CA ARG A 19 3.99 8.66 0.54
C ARG A 19 3.57 7.64 1.59
N ALA A 20 2.97 6.50 1.18
CA ALA A 20 2.60 5.44 2.10
C ALA A 20 3.85 4.83 2.77
N GLY A 21 3.92 4.88 4.10
CA GLY A 21 4.86 4.04 4.84
C GLY A 21 4.39 2.59 4.78
N LEU A 22 5.17 1.67 4.21
CA LEU A 22 4.84 0.23 4.18
C LEU A 22 5.77 -0.52 5.13
N ASN A 23 5.23 -1.53 5.81
CA ASN A 23 5.94 -2.33 6.80
C ASN A 23 5.71 -3.83 6.56
N ARG A 24 6.73 -4.46 5.98
CA ARG A 24 6.74 -5.87 5.58
C ARG A 24 5.53 -6.27 4.72
N PRO A 25 5.36 -5.65 3.53
CA PRO A 25 4.34 -6.09 2.60
C PRO A 25 4.65 -7.50 2.08
N HIS A 26 3.64 -8.36 2.02
CA HIS A 26 3.81 -9.79 1.66
C HIS A 26 3.10 -10.22 0.39
N GLY A 27 2.06 -9.50 0.00
CA GLY A 27 1.18 -9.89 -1.09
C GLY A 27 0.70 -8.67 -1.84
N VAL A 28 0.49 -8.88 -3.13
CA VAL A 28 -0.01 -7.90 -4.07
C VAL A 28 -1.06 -8.57 -4.97
N PHE A 29 -2.18 -7.88 -5.18
CA PHE A 29 -3.24 -8.31 -6.09
C PHE A 29 -3.73 -7.12 -6.91
N VAL A 30 -3.93 -7.33 -8.21
CA VAL A 30 -4.52 -6.33 -9.12
C VAL A 30 -5.87 -6.85 -9.55
N ALA A 31 -6.93 -6.12 -9.22
CA ALA A 31 -8.29 -6.43 -9.64
C ALA A 31 -8.50 -6.08 -11.12
N ALA A 32 -9.55 -6.64 -11.73
CA ALA A 32 -9.87 -6.42 -13.14
C ALA A 32 -10.17 -4.94 -13.48
N ASP A 33 -10.60 -4.16 -12.50
CA ASP A 33 -10.84 -2.71 -12.62
C ASP A 33 -9.55 -1.86 -12.46
N GLY A 34 -8.40 -2.51 -12.27
CA GLY A 34 -7.11 -1.86 -12.04
C GLY A 34 -6.83 -1.49 -10.59
N THR A 35 -7.75 -1.75 -9.65
CA THR A 35 -7.51 -1.53 -8.22
C THR A 35 -6.36 -2.42 -7.73
N LEU A 36 -5.39 -1.82 -7.04
CA LEU A 36 -4.26 -2.51 -6.44
C LEU A 36 -4.49 -2.74 -4.94
N TYR A 37 -4.34 -3.97 -4.49
CA TYR A 37 -4.38 -4.37 -3.09
C TYR A 37 -2.99 -4.80 -2.62
N ILE A 38 -2.56 -4.30 -1.45
CA ILE A 38 -1.27 -4.64 -0.84
C ILE A 38 -1.53 -5.10 0.61
N THR A 39 -1.09 -6.31 0.96
CA THR A 39 -1.11 -6.76 2.36
C THR A 39 0.12 -6.22 3.08
N ASP A 40 -0.08 -5.40 4.11
CA ASP A 40 0.98 -4.67 4.82
C ASP A 40 1.14 -5.23 6.24
N SER A 41 1.75 -6.42 6.31
CA SER A 41 1.58 -7.38 7.41
C SER A 41 2.00 -6.85 8.78
N TYR A 42 3.07 -6.06 8.88
CA TYR A 42 3.52 -5.50 10.16
C TYR A 42 2.81 -4.21 10.54
N ASN A 43 2.02 -3.64 9.64
CA ASN A 43 1.06 -2.58 9.96
C ASN A 43 -0.36 -3.13 10.18
N HIS A 44 -0.55 -4.45 10.15
CA HIS A 44 -1.83 -5.13 10.38
C HIS A 44 -2.98 -4.58 9.51
N ARG A 45 -2.73 -4.34 8.22
CA ARG A 45 -3.71 -3.77 7.31
C ARG A 45 -3.57 -4.28 5.88
N VAL A 46 -4.61 -4.02 5.09
CA VAL A 46 -4.58 -4.12 3.63
C VAL A 46 -4.78 -2.73 3.06
N LEU A 47 -3.89 -2.28 2.16
CA LEU A 47 -4.08 -1.03 1.43
C LEU A 47 -4.87 -1.32 0.15
N LYS A 48 -5.78 -0.41 -0.18
CA LYS A 48 -6.46 -0.32 -1.47
C LYS A 48 -5.97 0.95 -2.17
N ILE A 49 -5.48 0.83 -3.39
CA ILE A 49 -5.07 1.96 -4.24
C ILE A 49 -5.95 1.93 -5.49
N VAL A 50 -6.66 3.04 -5.71
CA VAL A 50 -7.56 3.25 -6.85
C VAL A 50 -6.96 4.34 -7.75
N HIS A 51 -7.21 4.23 -9.05
CA HIS A 51 -6.95 5.30 -10.02
C HIS A 51 -8.08 6.32 -10.07
#